data_AF-A0A936Y6A8-F1
#
_entry.id   AF-A0A936Y6A8-F1
#
_cell.length_a   1.000
_cell.length_b   1.000
_cell.length_c   1.000
_cell.angle_alpha   90.00
_cell.angle_beta   90.00
_cell.angle_gamma   90.00
#
_symmetry.space_group_name_H-M   'P 1'
#
loop_
_entity.id
_entity.type
_entity.pdbx_description
1 polymer ?
#
loop_
_entity_poly.entity_id
_entity_poly.type
_entity_poly.pdbx_seq_one_letter_code
_entity_poly.pdbx_strand_id
1 'polypeptide(L)'
;MNFTNRLLSLLCGLGIIILLFVVTSLFDILIAVFYSRFYTTAAFVVTFGVGGIFASVFSYSKAVGFAMVKNEITRWSVIILIWVTAALFIYPLSVLEGGEYKAAFIAYGVTLALTTLLFIKGKIEL
;
A
#
# COMPACT_ATOMS: atom_id res chain seq x y z
N MET A 1 -10.46 -15.62 -19.08
CA MET A 1 -9.28 -15.56 -18.20
C MET A 1 -9.48 -16.60 -17.10
N ASN A 2 -8.55 -17.54 -16.92
CA ASN A 2 -8.68 -18.52 -15.85
C ASN A 2 -8.63 -17.78 -14.50
N PHE A 3 -9.64 -18.01 -13.66
CA PHE A 3 -9.83 -17.37 -12.36
C PHE A 3 -8.54 -17.35 -11.51
N THR A 4 -7.79 -18.46 -11.56
CA THR A 4 -6.51 -18.67 -10.87
C THR A 4 -5.46 -17.61 -11.21
N ASN A 5 -5.35 -17.19 -12.47
CA ASN A 5 -4.32 -16.23 -12.89
C ASN A 5 -4.65 -14.80 -12.43
N ARG A 6 -5.94 -14.47 -12.34
CA ARG A 6 -6.39 -13.21 -11.74
C ARG A 6 -6.08 -13.18 -10.25
N LEU A 7 -6.37 -14.30 -9.57
CA LEU A 7 -6.14 -14.43 -8.14
C LEU A 7 -4.65 -14.29 -7.79
N LEU A 8 -3.76 -14.93 -8.55
CA LEU A 8 -2.31 -14.82 -8.33
C LEU A 8 -1.79 -13.38 -8.47
N SER A 9 -2.25 -12.64 -9.48
CA SER A 9 -1.89 -11.23 -9.68
C SER A 9 -2.36 -10.36 -8.50
N LEU A 10 -3.59 -10.55 -8.02
CA LEU A 10 -4.13 -9.83 -6.86
C LEU A 10 -3.40 -10.21 -5.57
N LEU A 11 -3.10 -11.50 -5.34
CA LEU A 11 -2.34 -11.96 -4.19
C LEU A 11 -0.91 -11.40 -4.19
N CYS A 12 -0.27 -11.29 -5.37
CA CYS A 12 1.02 -10.63 -5.51
C CYS A 12 0.94 -9.16 -5.07
N GLY A 13 -0.09 -8.43 -5.55
CA GLY A 13 -0.32 -7.04 -5.15
C GLY A 13 -0.53 -6.88 -3.64
N LEU A 14 -1.33 -7.76 -3.03
CA LEU A 14 -1.57 -7.76 -1.58
C LEU A 14 -0.28 -8.07 -0.80
N GLY A 15 0.47 -9.08 -1.24
CA GLY A 15 1.75 -9.45 -0.63
C GLY A 15 2.76 -8.31 -0.64
N ILE A 16 2.81 -7.52 -1.72
CA ILE A 16 3.67 -6.33 -1.80
C ILE A 16 3.24 -5.25 -0.81
N ILE A 17 1.93 -5.02 -0.66
CA ILE A 17 1.41 -4.04 0.31
C ILE A 17 1.81 -4.44 1.74
N ILE A 18 1.67 -5.73 2.09
CA ILE A 18 2.03 -6.25 3.42
C ILE A 18 3.55 -6.19 3.62
N LEU A 19 4.34 -6.60 2.63
CA LEU A 19 5.79 -6.57 2.69
C LEU A 19 6.31 -5.15 2.92
N LEU A 20 5.82 -4.17 2.15
CA LEU A 20 6.25 -2.78 2.29
C LEU A 20 5.77 -2.15 3.58
N PHE A 21 4.61 -2.55 4.10
CA PHE A 21 4.18 -2.18 5.46
C PHE A 21 5.18 -2.67 6.51
N VAL A 22 5.57 -3.95 6.46
CA VAL A 22 6.56 -4.53 7.40
C VAL A 22 7.92 -3.84 7.27
N VAL A 23 8.40 -3.61 6.05
CA VAL A 23 9.67 -2.89 5.80
C VAL A 23 9.61 -1.47 6.34
N THR A 24 8.49 -0.77 6.17
CA THR A 24 8.30 0.59 6.69
C THR A 24 8.31 0.60 8.22
N SER A 25 7.63 -0.35 8.86
CA SER A 25 7.64 -0.50 10.32
C SER A 25 9.03 -0.83 10.87
N LEU A 26 9.80 -1.69 10.20
CA LEU A 26 11.18 -1.98 10.60
C LEU A 26 12.08 -0.74 10.44
N PHE A 27 11.92 -0.01 9.33
CA PHE A 27 12.68 1.21 9.08
C PHE A 27 12.37 2.29 10.12
N ASP A 28 11.11 2.42 10.50
CA ASP A 28 10.68 3.33 11.57
C ASP A 28 11.33 3.02 12.92
N ILE A 29 11.39 1.74 13.31
CA ILE A 29 12.11 1.29 14.51
C ILE A 29 13.59 1.71 14.45
N LEU A 30 14.24 1.56 13.29
CA LEU A 30 15.63 2.00 13.12
C LEU A 30 15.77 3.52 13.28
N ILE A 31 14.85 4.32 12.73
CA ILE A 31 14.86 5.78 12.91
C ILE A 31 14.67 6.13 14.39
N ALA A 32 13.71 5.51 15.07
CA ALA A 32 13.43 5.76 16.48
C ALA A 32 14.66 5.46 17.37
N VAL A 33 15.42 4.40 17.04
CA VAL A 33 16.61 3.99 17.80
C VAL A 33 17.83 4.87 17.46
N PHE A 34 18.15 5.07 16.18
CA PHE A 34 19.37 5.79 15.76
C PHE A 34 19.24 7.31 15.83
N TYR A 35 18.03 7.84 15.71
CA TYR A 35 17.75 9.28 15.65
C TYR A 35 16.69 9.71 16.66
N SER A 36 16.69 9.12 17.86
CA SER A 36 15.71 9.37 18.93
C SER A 36 15.47 10.85 19.24
N ARG A 37 16.53 11.68 19.19
CA ARG A 37 16.44 13.14 19.41
C ARG A 37 15.54 13.87 18.39
N PHE A 38 15.41 13.34 17.18
CA PHE A 38 14.63 13.92 16.09
C PHE A 38 13.34 13.14 15.81
N TYR A 39 13.11 12.04 16.54
CA TYR A 39 11.95 11.21 16.36
C TYR A 39 10.72 11.89 16.95
N THR A 40 9.77 12.21 16.08
CA THR A 40 8.52 12.92 16.42
C THR A 40 7.35 12.19 15.79
N THR A 41 6.14 12.42 16.33
CA THR A 41 4.90 11.89 15.73
C THR A 41 4.75 12.29 14.26
N ALA A 42 5.24 13.48 13.87
CA ALA A 42 5.23 13.90 12.47
C ALA A 42 6.17 13.04 11.61
N ALA A 43 7.40 12.78 12.05
CA ALA A 43 8.35 11.92 11.35
C ALA A 43 7.80 10.49 11.19
N PHE A 44 7.18 9.97 12.24
CA PHE A 44 6.51 8.68 12.25
C PHE A 44 5.37 8.60 11.20
N VAL A 45 4.45 9.57 11.21
CA VAL A 45 3.34 9.66 10.25
C VAL A 45 3.84 9.81 8.81
N VAL A 46 4.88 10.61 8.58
CA VAL A 46 5.48 10.81 7.25
C VAL A 46 6.13 9.51 6.75
N THR A 47 6.84 8.79 7.61
CA THR A 47 7.48 7.51 7.24
C THR A 47 6.46 6.50 6.74
N PHE A 48 5.33 6.35 7.45
CA PHE A 48 4.23 5.50 7.01
C PHE A 48 3.50 6.03 5.78
N GLY A 49 3.31 7.34 5.65
CA GLY A 49 2.75 7.94 4.44
C GLY A 49 3.59 7.66 3.19
N VAL A 50 4.92 7.83 3.29
CA VAL A 50 5.84 7.52 2.20
C VAL A 50 5.82 6.02 1.88
N GLY A 51 5.81 5.17 2.91
CA GLY A 51 5.65 3.72 2.75
C GLY A 51 4.38 3.34 1.98
N GLY A 52 3.25 3.99 2.27
CA GLY A 52 1.97 3.76 1.58
C GLY A 52 2.00 4.15 0.09
N ILE A 53 2.69 5.25 -0.26
CA ILE A 53 2.90 5.63 -1.66
C ILE A 53 3.68 4.54 -2.40
N PHE A 54 4.83 4.11 -1.87
CA PHE A 54 5.63 3.06 -2.49
C PHE A 54 4.86 1.75 -2.58
N ALA A 55 4.13 1.38 -1.53
CA ALA A 55 3.28 0.19 -1.52
C ALA A 55 2.25 0.20 -2.65
N SER A 56 1.57 1.33 -2.87
CA SER A 56 0.60 1.48 -3.96
C SER A 56 1.25 1.37 -5.34
N VAL A 57 2.37 2.07 -5.57
CA VAL A 57 3.10 2.03 -6.85
C VAL A 57 3.62 0.63 -7.16
N PHE A 58 4.37 0.02 -6.24
CA PHE A 58 4.97 -1.30 -6.47
C PHE A 58 3.90 -2.38 -6.59
N SER A 59 2.85 -2.34 -5.76
CA SER A 59 1.73 -3.27 -5.83
C SER A 59 1.06 -3.18 -7.19
N TYR A 60 0.72 -1.97 -7.65
CA TYR A 60 0.11 -1.77 -8.95
C TYR A 60 0.99 -2.27 -10.10
N SER A 61 2.24 -1.80 -10.17
CA SER A 61 3.16 -2.12 -11.27
C SER A 61 3.44 -3.62 -11.35
N LYS A 62 3.63 -4.30 -10.22
CA LYS A 62 3.91 -5.75 -10.22
C LYS A 62 2.65 -6.58 -10.42
N ALA A 63 1.54 -6.26 -9.77
CA ALA A 63 0.29 -7.00 -9.96
C ALA A 63 -0.17 -6.95 -11.41
N VAL A 64 -0.13 -5.76 -12.05
CA VAL A 64 -0.45 -5.63 -13.48
C VAL A 64 0.60 -6.32 -14.35
N GLY A 65 1.89 -6.22 -14.02
CA GLY A 65 2.97 -6.89 -14.75
C GLY A 65 2.91 -8.42 -14.72
N PHE A 66 2.40 -9.02 -13.65
CA PHE A 66 2.18 -10.47 -13.53
C PHE A 66 0.88 -10.95 -14.18
N ALA A 67 -0.01 -10.06 -14.61
CA ALA A 67 -1.25 -10.45 -15.24
C ALA A 67 -1.01 -10.90 -16.69
N MET A 68 -1.45 -12.12 -17.04
CA MET A 68 -1.35 -12.63 -18.42
C MET A 68 -2.11 -11.78 -19.44
N VAL A 69 -3.18 -11.09 -19.02
CA VAL A 69 -3.95 -10.19 -19.87
C VAL A 69 -3.96 -8.82 -19.23
N LYS A 70 -3.26 -7.88 -19.86
CA LYS A 70 -3.21 -6.48 -19.46
C LYS A 70 -4.37 -5.74 -20.12
N ASN A 71 -5.48 -5.60 -19.40
CA ASN A 71 -6.66 -4.87 -19.87
C ASN A 71 -7.22 -3.98 -18.75
N GLU A 72 -8.22 -3.17 -19.09
CA GLU A 72 -8.82 -2.24 -18.13
C GLU A 72 -9.44 -2.95 -16.93
N ILE A 73 -9.99 -4.14 -17.12
CA ILE A 73 -10.57 -4.94 -16.03
C ILE A 73 -9.49 -5.32 -15.02
N THR A 74 -8.33 -5.80 -15.47
CA THR A 74 -7.19 -6.13 -14.59
C THR A 74 -6.72 -4.89 -13.84
N ARG A 75 -6.56 -3.75 -14.54
CA ARG A 75 -6.17 -2.46 -13.93
C ARG A 75 -7.14 -2.08 -12.80
N TRP A 76 -8.44 -2.04 -13.09
CA TRP A 76 -9.45 -1.67 -12.11
C TRP A 76 -9.55 -2.67 -10.96
N SER A 77 -9.32 -3.96 -11.20
CA SER A 77 -9.31 -4.98 -10.14
C SER A 77 -8.20 -4.72 -9.13
N VAL A 78 -7.00 -4.36 -9.61
CA VAL A 78 -5.87 -4.03 -8.76
C VAL A 78 -6.13 -2.71 -8.02
N ILE A 79 -6.66 -1.69 -8.68
CA ILE A 79 -7.04 -0.42 -8.04
C ILE A 79 -8.06 -0.66 -6.93
N ILE A 80 -9.10 -1.46 -7.17
CA ILE A 80 -10.12 -1.82 -6.17
C ILE A 80 -9.48 -2.56 -4.99
N LEU A 81 -8.58 -3.52 -5.26
CA LEU A 81 -7.84 -4.22 -4.20
C LEU A 81 -7.06 -3.23 -3.32
N ILE A 82 -6.33 -2.29 -3.94
CA ILE A 82 -5.56 -1.26 -3.22
C ILE A 82 -6.51 -0.41 -2.37
N TRP A 83 -7.66 0.01 -2.91
CA TRP A 83 -8.66 0.78 -2.15
C TRP A 83 -9.28 0.01 -0.98
N VAL A 84 -9.64 -1.26 -1.19
CA VAL A 84 -10.17 -2.12 -0.11
C VAL A 84 -9.11 -2.28 0.98
N THR A 85 -7.86 -2.50 0.59
CA THR A 85 -6.74 -2.62 1.54
C THR A 85 -6.50 -1.31 2.29
N ALA A 86 -6.53 -0.17 1.59
CA ALA A 86 -6.46 1.14 2.21
C ALA A 86 -7.57 1.36 3.25
N ALA A 87 -8.81 1.00 2.92
CA ALA A 87 -9.93 1.11 3.85
C ALA A 87 -9.71 0.27 5.11
N LEU A 88 -9.11 -0.93 4.98
CA LEU A 88 -8.72 -1.76 6.13
C LEU A 88 -7.69 -1.08 7.03
N PHE A 89 -6.69 -0.41 6.45
CA PHE A 89 -5.70 0.36 7.22
C PHE A 89 -6.32 1.61 7.88
N ILE A 90 -7.21 2.31 7.18
CA ILE A 90 -7.82 3.55 7.67
C ILE A 90 -8.75 3.30 8.85
N TYR A 91 -9.57 2.24 8.82
CA TYR A 91 -10.60 2.04 9.83
C TYR A 91 -10.34 0.84 10.76
N PRO A 92 -10.54 -0.43 10.36
CA PRO A 92 -10.48 -1.53 11.31
C PRO A 92 -9.09 -1.67 11.95
N LEU A 93 -8.00 -1.51 11.20
CA LEU A 93 -6.65 -1.63 11.76
C LEU A 93 -6.30 -0.43 12.66
N SER A 94 -6.66 0.79 12.26
CA SER A 94 -6.39 1.99 13.08
C SER A 94 -7.19 2.01 14.38
N VAL A 95 -8.41 1.47 14.36
CA VAL A 95 -9.29 1.35 15.54
C VAL A 95 -8.83 0.21 16.45
N LEU A 96 -8.44 -0.94 15.89
CA LEU A 96 -7.94 -2.08 16.66
C LEU A 96 -6.64 -1.77 17.39
N GLU A 97 -5.77 -0.96 16.78
CA GLU A 97 -4.53 -0.54 17.43
C GLU A 97 -4.81 0.52 18.50
N GLY A 98 -5.63 1.53 18.20
CA GLY A 98 -6.21 2.44 19.19
C GLY A 98 -5.22 3.34 19.95
N GLY A 99 -3.91 3.24 19.68
CA GLY A 99 -2.83 3.88 20.41
C GLY A 99 -2.00 4.81 19.53
N GLU A 100 -0.68 4.73 19.65
CA GLU A 100 0.26 5.63 18.98
C GLU A 100 0.31 5.41 17.47
N TYR A 101 0.03 4.19 16.98
CA TYR A 101 0.13 3.83 15.56
C TYR A 101 -1.11 4.21 14.75
N LYS A 102 -2.20 4.63 15.41
CA LYS A 102 -3.45 5.02 14.74
C LYS A 102 -3.21 6.03 13.60
N ALA A 103 -2.47 7.10 13.86
CA ALA A 103 -2.20 8.13 12.86
C ALA A 103 -1.34 7.61 11.70
N ALA A 104 -0.36 6.75 12.00
CA ALA A 104 0.49 6.12 11.00
C ALA A 104 -0.28 5.15 10.09
N PHE A 105 -1.19 4.34 10.65
CA PHE A 105 -2.01 3.41 9.87
C PHE A 105 -2.99 4.15 8.96
N ILE A 106 -3.60 5.24 9.47
CA ILE A 106 -4.43 6.12 8.65
C ILE A 106 -3.59 6.74 7.53
N ALA A 107 -2.39 7.26 7.84
CA ALA A 107 -1.52 7.86 6.82
C ALA A 107 -1.08 6.86 5.74
N TYR A 108 -0.71 5.64 6.14
CA TYR A 108 -0.39 4.55 5.22
C TYR A 108 -1.58 4.22 4.33
N GLY A 109 -2.78 4.04 4.89
CA GLY A 109 -3.98 3.73 4.12
C GLY A 109 -4.43 4.86 3.19
N VAL A 110 -4.43 6.11 3.67
CA VAL A 110 -4.80 7.30 2.87
C VAL A 110 -3.86 7.48 1.69
N THR A 111 -2.55 7.43 1.92
CA THR A 111 -1.56 7.58 0.85
C THR A 111 -1.63 6.42 -0.15
N LEU A 112 -1.88 5.20 0.33
CA LEU A 112 -2.08 4.02 -0.52
C LEU A 112 -3.28 4.19 -1.47
N ALA A 113 -4.41 4.70 -0.96
CA ALA A 113 -5.59 5.03 -1.76
C ALA A 113 -5.36 6.19 -2.73
N LEU A 114 -4.83 7.33 -2.26
CA LEU A 114 -4.64 8.53 -3.08
C LEU A 114 -3.65 8.30 -4.23
N THR A 115 -2.63 7.48 -4.01
CA THR A 115 -1.64 7.14 -5.04
C THR A 115 -2.28 6.40 -6.23
N THR A 116 -3.42 5.73 -6.04
CA THR A 116 -4.13 5.08 -7.15
C THR A 116 -4.66 6.04 -8.20
N LEU A 117 -4.83 7.32 -7.87
CA LEU A 117 -5.26 8.36 -8.82
C LEU A 117 -4.28 8.50 -9.99
N LEU A 118 -2.99 8.20 -9.77
CA LEU A 118 -1.96 8.18 -10.81
C LEU A 118 -2.21 7.08 -11.85
N PHE A 119 -2.90 6.01 -11.47
CA PHE A 119 -3.12 4.84 -12.32
C PHE A 119 -4.45 4.88 -13.07
N ILE A 120 -5.38 5.78 -12.71
CA ILE A 120 -6.69 5.90 -13.37
C ILE A 120 -6.54 6.22 -14.86
N LYS A 121 -5.58 7.08 -15.23
CA LYS A 121 -5.31 7.47 -16.62
C LYS A 121 -4.12 6.73 -17.25
N GLY A 122 -3.56 5.73 -16.57
CA GLY A 122 -2.39 5.00 -17.05
C GLY A 122 -2.70 4.25 -18.35
N LYS A 123 -1.87 4.47 -19.39
CA LYS A 123 -1.88 3.63 -20.60
C LYS A 123 -1.44 2.22 -20.20
N ILE A 124 -2.20 1.22 -20.63
CA ILE A 124 -1.86 -0.18 -20.43
C ILE A 124 -0.94 -0.55 -21.59
N GLU A 125 0.36 -0.68 -21.32
CA GLU A 125 1.29 -1.24 -22.30
C GLU A 125 1.01 -2.73 -22.44
N LEU A 126 0.26 -3.08 -23.50
CA LEU A 126 -0.07 -4.43 -23.91
C LEU A 126 1.21 -5.26 -24.11
#